data_AF-A0A2M7Q1V1-F1
#
_entry.id   AF-A0A2M7Q1V1-F1
#
_cell.length_a   1.000
_cell.length_b   1.000
_cell.length_c   1.000
_cell.angle_alpha   90.00
_cell.angle_beta   90.00
_cell.angle_gamma   90.00
#
_symmetry.space_group_name_H-M   'P 1'
#
loop_
_entity.id
_entity.type
_entity.pdbx_description
1 polymer ?
#
loop_
_entity_poly.entity_id
_entity_poly.type
_entity_poly.pdbx_seq_one_letter_code
_entity_poly.pdbx_strand_id
1 'polypeptide(L)'
;MIRNIFISLIFFFGPALLMFVIRYFFLLVKVWLMIRRQQPQNVIIDITPHPAHTSPGKIFITASLLFGLVCAIWIWSEMTDESTQTEMQYIPAHTDATGKVIPGHHVPMKDNGTSP
;
A
#
# COMPACT_ATOMS: atom_id res chain seq x y z
N MET A 1 1.46 12.53 -19.07
CA MET A 1 1.90 13.25 -17.87
C MET A 1 0.82 13.35 -16.79
N ILE A 2 -0.44 13.65 -17.14
CA ILE A 2 -1.54 13.75 -16.16
C ILE A 2 -1.73 12.50 -15.29
N ARG A 3 -1.52 11.30 -15.86
CA ARG A 3 -1.60 10.01 -15.15
C ARG A 3 -0.69 9.94 -13.93
N ASN A 4 0.55 10.44 -14.03
CA ASN A 4 1.50 10.42 -12.92
C ASN A 4 1.13 11.41 -11.81
N ILE A 5 0.48 12.52 -12.17
CA ILE A 5 -0.02 13.49 -11.19
C ILE A 5 -1.14 12.86 -10.37
N PHE A 6 -2.09 12.16 -11.01
CA PHE A 6 -3.15 11.45 -10.29
C PHE A 6 -2.62 10.33 -9.40
N ILE A 7 -1.65 9.54 -9.88
CA ILE A 7 -1.02 8.49 -9.09
C ILE A 7 -0.34 9.09 -7.85
N SER A 8 0.47 10.14 -8.02
CA SER A 8 1.14 10.82 -6.91
C SER A 8 0.13 11.41 -5.90
N LEU A 9 -0.94 12.03 -6.38
CA LEU A 9 -1.99 12.59 -5.55
C LEU A 9 -2.71 11.50 -4.74
N ILE A 10 -3.03 10.37 -5.36
CA ILE A 10 -3.68 9.23 -4.69
C ILE A 10 -2.73 8.57 -3.70
N PHE A 11 -1.44 8.42 -4.00
CA PHE A 11 -0.49 7.84 -3.04
C PHE A 11 -0.19 8.78 -1.87
N PHE A 12 -0.22 10.09 -2.10
CA PHE A 12 -0.01 11.08 -1.04
C PHE A 12 -1.24 11.25 -0.16
N PHE A 13 -2.42 11.46 -0.75
CA PHE A 13 -3.66 11.72 -0.01
C PHE A 13 -4.46 10.45 0.30
N GLY A 14 -4.25 9.36 -0.43
CA GLY A 14 -4.95 8.09 -0.24
C GLY A 14 -4.83 7.54 1.17
N PRO A 15 -3.64 7.47 1.79
CA PRO A 15 -3.51 7.04 3.18
C PRO A 15 -4.29 7.93 4.15
N ALA A 16 -4.27 9.25 3.95
CA ALA A 16 -5.00 10.20 4.80
C ALA A 16 -6.52 10.08 4.62
N LEU A 17 -6.99 9.97 3.38
CA LEU A 17 -8.40 9.77 3.04
C LEU A 17 -8.91 8.42 3.57
N LEU A 18 -8.11 7.37 3.43
CA LEU A 18 -8.41 6.03 3.94
C LEU A 18 -8.51 6.04 5.47
N MET A 19 -7.54 6.65 6.16
CA MET A 19 -7.59 6.85 7.61
C MET A 19 -8.83 7.62 8.05
N PHE A 20 -9.21 8.66 7.29
CA PHE A 20 -10.42 9.42 7.55
C PHE A 20 -11.67 8.55 7.41
N VAL A 21 -11.85 7.84 6.29
CA VAL A 21 -13.01 6.96 6.06
C VAL A 21 -13.10 5.88 7.14
N ILE A 22 -11.98 5.22 7.45
CA ILE A 22 -11.91 4.19 8.49
C ILE A 22 -12.34 4.77 9.85
N ARG A 23 -11.81 5.93 10.23
CA ARG A 23 -12.16 6.60 11.50
C ARG A 23 -13.66 6.89 11.59
N TYR A 24 -14.25 7.44 10.54
CA TYR A 24 -15.68 7.75 10.51
C TYR A 24 -16.53 6.49 10.53
N PHE A 25 -16.13 5.46 9.78
CA PHE A 25 -16.79 4.16 9.79
C PHE A 25 -16.79 3.54 11.20
N PHE A 26 -15.65 3.53 11.90
CA PHE A 26 -15.57 3.06 13.28
C PHE A 26 -16.46 3.85 14.24
N LEU A 27 -16.52 5.16 14.09
CA LEU A 27 -17.38 6.02 14.90
C LEU A 27 -18.85 5.67 14.68
N LEU A 28 -19.26 5.50 13.43
CA LEU A 28 -20.62 5.14 13.04
C LEU A 28 -21.00 3.75 13.59
N VAL A 29 -20.11 2.77 13.46
CA VAL A 29 -20.28 1.42 14.04
C VAL A 29 -20.41 1.48 15.56
N LYS A 30 -19.57 2.29 16.24
CA LYS A 30 -19.63 2.45 17.70
C LYS A 30 -20.95 3.08 18.15
N VAL A 31 -21.43 4.10 17.44
CA VAL A 31 -22.73 4.74 17.70
C VAL A 31 -23.87 3.75 17.48
N TRP A 32 -23.84 3.01 16.37
CA TRP A 32 -24.84 2.00 16.08
C TRP A 32 -24.89 0.90 17.16
N LEU A 33 -23.73 0.43 17.62
CA LEU A 33 -23.64 -0.53 18.72
C LEU A 33 -24.17 0.02 20.04
N MET A 34 -23.90 1.30 20.34
CA MET A 34 -24.40 1.95 21.55
C MET A 34 -25.93 2.06 21.52
N ILE A 35 -26.51 2.48 20.38
CA ILE A 35 -27.96 2.58 20.20
C ILE A 35 -28.61 1.18 20.25
N ARG A 36 -27.98 0.17 19.64
CA ARG A 36 -28.48 -1.22 19.68
C ARG A 36 -28.46 -1.79 21.10
N ARG A 37 -27.47 -1.41 21.92
CA ARG A 37 -27.39 -1.76 23.35
C ARG A 37 -28.40 -1.02 24.23
N GLN A 38 -29.00 0.07 23.72
CA GLN A 38 -30.03 0.86 24.40
C GLN A 38 -31.47 0.45 24.03
N GLN A 39 -31.65 -0.65 23.28
CA GLN A 39 -32.99 -1.23 23.06
C GLN A 39 -33.58 -1.70 24.41
N PRO A 40 -34.89 -1.52 24.64
CA PRO A 40 -35.48 -1.38 25.97
C PRO A 40 -35.65 -2.75 26.64
N GLN A 41 -34.69 -3.15 27.45
CA GLN A 41 -34.91 -4.13 28.50
C GLN A 41 -34.58 -3.45 29.83
N ASN A 42 -35.64 -3.00 30.50
CA ASN A 42 -35.70 -2.50 31.88
C ASN A 42 -34.52 -1.63 32.36
N VAL A 43 -34.81 -0.34 32.46
CA VAL A 43 -33.98 0.69 33.11
C VAL A 43 -33.74 0.32 34.59
N ILE A 44 -32.67 -0.42 34.85
CA ILE A 44 -31.98 -0.40 36.14
C ILE A 44 -30.63 0.26 35.83
N ILE A 45 -30.54 1.54 36.19
CA ILE A 45 -29.31 2.31 36.06
C ILE A 45 -28.41 1.87 37.22
N ASP A 46 -27.62 0.82 36.98
CA ASP A 46 -26.52 0.45 37.86
C ASP A 46 -25.34 1.39 37.59
N ILE A 47 -25.07 2.28 38.55
CA ILE A 47 -23.99 3.30 38.51
C ILE A 47 -22.69 2.69 39.07
N THR A 48 -22.40 1.43 38.71
CA THR A 48 -21.13 0.81 39.10
C THR A 48 -20.08 1.12 38.02
N PRO A 49 -18.98 1.83 38.35
CA PRO A 49 -17.94 2.13 37.37
C PRO A 49 -17.22 0.83 37.00
N HIS A 50 -17.54 0.29 35.82
CA HIS A 50 -16.85 -0.86 35.30
C HIS A 50 -15.42 -0.45 34.89
N PRO A 51 -14.35 -1.11 35.38
CA PRO A 51 -13.01 -0.83 34.89
C PRO A 51 -12.96 -1.21 33.42
N ALA A 52 -12.91 -0.20 32.54
CA ALA A 52 -12.91 -0.36 31.10
C ALA A 52 -11.54 -0.83 30.60
N HIS A 53 -11.10 -2.01 31.04
CA HIS A 53 -10.03 -2.75 30.38
C HIS A 53 -10.58 -3.39 29.11
N THR A 54 -10.93 -2.54 28.14
CA THR A 54 -11.29 -2.98 26.80
C THR A 54 -9.99 -3.34 26.09
N SER A 55 -9.49 -4.54 26.36
CA SER A 55 -8.49 -5.16 25.51
C SER A 55 -9.03 -5.17 24.07
N PRO A 56 -8.20 -4.86 23.06
CA PRO A 56 -8.64 -4.92 21.68
C PRO A 56 -9.23 -6.30 21.41
N GLY A 57 -10.49 -6.34 20.97
CA GLY A 57 -11.21 -7.58 20.76
C GLY A 57 -10.42 -8.50 19.82
N LYS A 58 -10.40 -9.80 20.10
CA LYS A 58 -9.64 -10.79 19.32
C LYS A 58 -9.88 -10.66 17.80
N ILE A 59 -11.11 -10.31 17.41
CA ILE A 59 -11.51 -10.05 16.03
C ILE A 59 -10.73 -8.89 15.40
N PHE A 60 -10.50 -7.80 16.13
CA PHE A 60 -9.72 -6.65 15.66
C PHE A 60 -8.26 -7.04 15.42
N ILE A 61 -7.68 -7.82 16.33
CA ILE A 61 -6.31 -8.32 16.21
C ILE A 61 -6.19 -9.23 14.97
N THR A 62 -7.10 -10.19 14.81
CA THR A 62 -7.10 -11.10 13.66
C THR A 62 -7.33 -10.35 12.35
N ALA A 63 -8.26 -9.38 12.31
CA ALA A 63 -8.51 -8.58 11.12
C ALA A 63 -7.30 -7.72 10.73
N SER A 64 -6.65 -7.08 11.71
CA SER A 64 -5.44 -6.29 11.48
C SER A 64 -4.28 -7.15 10.97
N LEU A 65 -4.11 -8.35 11.54
CA LEU A 65 -3.10 -9.31 11.11
C LEU A 65 -3.33 -9.78 9.67
N LEU A 66 -4.57 -10.14 9.33
CA LEU A 66 -4.94 -10.55 7.97
C LEU A 66 -4.74 -9.41 6.97
N PHE A 67 -5.13 -8.19 7.34
CA PHE A 67 -4.96 -7.02 6.48
C PHE A 67 -3.49 -6.72 6.22
N GLY A 68 -2.65 -6.76 7.27
CA GLY A 68 -1.19 -6.59 7.13
C GLY A 68 -0.56 -7.67 6.25
N LEU A 69 -1.00 -8.92 6.40
CA LEU A 69 -0.53 -10.04 5.57
C LEU A 69 -0.87 -9.83 4.08
N VAL A 70 -2.10 -9.40 3.79
CA VAL A 70 -2.53 -9.13 2.41
C VAL A 70 -1.71 -7.99 1.79
N CYS A 71 -1.47 -6.90 2.52
CA CYS A 71 -0.61 -5.81 2.04
C CYS A 71 0.84 -6.28 1.79
N ALA A 72 1.39 -7.09 2.69
CA ALA A 72 2.74 -7.62 2.53
C ALA A 72 2.87 -8.51 1.29
N ILE A 73 1.90 -9.41 1.07
CA ILE A 73 1.86 -10.29 -0.12
C ILE A 73 1.73 -9.46 -1.40
N TRP A 74 0.89 -8.41 -1.38
CA TRP A 74 0.69 -7.57 -2.56
C TRP A 74 1.97 -6.80 -2.92
N ILE A 75 2.63 -6.17 -1.94
CA ILE A 75 3.89 -5.47 -2.16
C ILE A 75 4.98 -6.44 -2.65
N TRP A 76 5.06 -7.63 -2.04
CA TRP A 76 6.00 -8.66 -2.46
C TRP A 76 5.76 -9.09 -3.92
N SER A 77 4.49 -9.29 -4.30
CA SER A 77 4.12 -9.64 -5.68
C SER A 77 4.55 -8.55 -6.65
N GLU A 78 4.29 -7.28 -6.34
CA GLU A 78 4.67 -6.15 -7.20
C GLU A 78 6.19 -6.01 -7.35
N MET A 79 6.94 -6.26 -6.27
CA MET A 79 8.41 -6.26 -6.33
C MET A 79 8.98 -7.45 -7.11
N THR A 80 8.27 -8.59 -7.11
CA THR A 80 8.72 -9.81 -7.81
C THR A 80 8.29 -9.80 -9.27
N ASP A 81 7.29 -9.00 -9.64
CA ASP A 81 6.89 -8.76 -11.03
C ASP A 81 7.89 -7.80 -11.70
N GLU A 82 9.16 -8.24 -11.76
CA GLU A 82 10.15 -7.70 -12.69
C GLU A 82 9.70 -8.02 -14.11
N SER A 83 8.70 -7.27 -14.57
CA SER A 83 8.30 -7.21 -15.97
C SER A 83 9.47 -6.63 -16.76
N THR A 84 10.40 -7.52 -17.15
CA THR A 84 11.35 -7.38 -18.26
C THR A 84 11.83 -5.95 -18.45
N GLN A 85 12.43 -5.34 -17.43
CA GLN A 85 13.22 -4.13 -17.66
C GLN A 85 14.48 -4.62 -18.36
N THR A 86 14.45 -4.59 -19.69
CA THR A 86 15.63 -4.79 -20.52
C THR A 86 16.73 -3.94 -19.95
N GLU A 87 17.73 -4.56 -19.33
CA GLU A 87 18.82 -3.86 -18.69
C GLU A 87 19.47 -2.96 -19.74
N MET A 88 19.49 -1.64 -19.51
CA MET A 88 19.98 -0.68 -20.51
C MET A 88 21.45 -0.38 -20.21
N GLN A 89 22.35 -0.80 -21.10
CA GLN A 89 23.77 -0.49 -20.98
C GLN A 89 24.04 0.91 -21.55
N TYR A 90 24.71 1.76 -20.76
CA TYR A 90 25.17 3.06 -21.23
C TYR A 90 26.50 2.91 -21.97
N ILE A 91 26.54 3.35 -23.23
CA ILE A 91 27.76 3.48 -24.01
C ILE A 91 28.22 4.93 -23.92
N PRO A 92 29.41 5.22 -23.34
CA PRO A 92 29.93 6.58 -23.28
C PRO A 92 30.26 7.11 -24.67
N ALA A 93 30.37 8.44 -24.78
CA ALA A 93 30.80 9.08 -26.01
C ALA A 93 32.18 8.58 -26.40
N HIS A 94 32.32 8.11 -27.64
CA HIS A 94 33.56 7.55 -28.17
C HIS A 94 33.77 8.01 -29.60
N THR A 95 35.01 7.88 -30.08
CA THR A 95 35.35 8.19 -31.47
C THR A 95 35.43 6.88 -32.25
N ASP A 96 34.74 6.82 -33.37
CA ASP A 96 34.72 5.63 -34.23
C ASP A 96 36.03 5.51 -35.04
N ALA A 97 36.26 4.36 -35.66
CA ALA A 97 37.44 4.07 -36.48
C ALA A 97 37.62 5.05 -37.67
N THR A 98 36.56 5.78 -38.04
CA THR A 98 36.57 6.83 -39.06
C THR A 98 36.92 8.23 -38.53
N GLY A 99 37.20 8.36 -37.23
CA GLY A 99 37.48 9.64 -36.57
C GLY A 99 36.23 10.46 -36.22
N LYS A 100 35.03 9.89 -36.39
CA LYS A 100 33.76 10.56 -36.07
C LYS A 100 33.40 10.39 -34.59
N VAL A 101 33.07 11.49 -33.91
CA VAL A 101 32.61 11.47 -32.52
C VAL A 101 31.16 11.00 -32.46
N ILE A 102 30.92 9.92 -31.72
CA ILE A 102 29.59 9.36 -31.45
C ILE A 102 29.14 9.81 -30.04
N PRO A 103 27.97 10.44 -29.90
CA PRO A 103 27.44 10.83 -28.59
C PRO A 103 27.07 9.60 -27.74
N GLY A 104 27.15 9.76 -26.42
CA GLY A 104 26.76 8.71 -25.48
C GLY A 104 25.28 8.36 -25.62
N HIS A 105 24.96 7.06 -25.59
CA HIS A 105 23.61 6.56 -25.78
C HIS A 105 23.38 5.27 -24.99
N HIS A 106 22.11 4.97 -24.71
CA HIS A 106 21.71 3.72 -24.07
C HIS A 106 21.36 2.69 -25.14
N VAL A 107 21.87 1.48 -24.97
CA VAL A 107 21.50 0.31 -25.79
C VAL A 107 20.94 -0.79 -24.88
N PRO A 108 20.00 -1.61 -25.36
CA PRO A 108 19.58 -2.78 -24.62
C PRO A 108 20.79 -3.72 -24.44
N MET A 109 21.04 -4.12 -23.20
CA MET A 109 22.04 -5.13 -22.85
C MET A 109 21.62 -6.42 -23.55
N LYS A 110 22.39 -6.81 -24.57
CA LYS A 110 22.16 -8.06 -25.27
C LYS A 110 22.62 -9.16 -24.32
N ASP A 111 21.67 -9.95 -23.81
CA ASP A 111 21.99 -11.19 -23.12
C ASP A 111 22.76 -12.07 -24.11
N ASN A 112 24.08 -12.11 -23.97
CA ASN A 112 24.92 -13.01 -24.74
C ASN A 112 24.70 -14.41 -24.14
N GLY A 113 23.53 -14.97 -24.44
CA GLY A 113 23.19 -16.36 -24.24
C GLY A 113 24.19 -17.22 -24.99
N THR A 114 25.32 -17.48 -24.35
CA THR A 114 26.25 -18.53 -24.73
C THR A 114 25.69 -19.80 -24.10
N SER A 115 24.63 -20.31 -24.75
CA SER A 115 24.20 -21.71 -24.58
C SER A 115 25.24 -22.64 -25.23
N PRO A 116 25.33 -23.89 -24.74
CA PRO A 116 26.54 -24.71 -24.64
C PRO A 116 27.13 -25.23 -25.96
#